data_AF-A0AAV0PSY0-F1
#
_entry.id   AF-A0AAV0PSY0-F1
#
_cell.length_a   1.000
_cell.length_b   1.000
_cell.length_c   1.000
_cell.angle_alpha   90.00
_cell.angle_beta   90.00
_cell.angle_gamma   90.00
#
_symmetry.space_group_name_H-M   'P 1'
#
loop_
_entity.id
_entity.type
_entity.pdbx_description
1 polymer ?
#
loop_
_entity_poly.entity_id
_entity_poly.type
_entity_poly.pdbx_seq_one_letter_code
_entity_poly.pdbx_strand_id
1 'polypeptide(L)'
;MAAAAAFSFASTTSKHSSTFISSNSSHNFVPPSSRSISLPLPPPSPLSLSTSTAAAVSFRIRCLDAAQPFDYESQLRSEHLKSQSLKVAILGFGNYGQFLAKTLTRQGHTVIAHSRTDYSDAAASLGVQFYSNPHDLCESHPEVVLLCTSILSSEKVLQSFPFQRLKRNTPMFGPESGKHSWAGLPFVYDKVRIGNNEDRISRCDKFLDIFSREGCRMVEMSCAEHDRYAAGSQFVTHAMGRVLEKFGLESSPINTKGYETLLNLVENTSGDSFELFYGLFLCNQNAMEQLERLDMAFEAIKKELFGKLHQVYRKQLFGDLEVGEEESFRIQKLLVNGASGKPPPSETLSEDGSSG
;
A
#
# COMPACT_ATOMS: atom_id res chain seq x y z
N MET A 1 -0.35 -8.16 9.88
CA MET A 1 -1.63 -7.91 9.19
C MET A 1 -1.44 -6.77 8.21
N ALA A 2 -2.23 -6.74 7.14
CA ALA A 2 -2.05 -5.86 6.00
C ALA A 2 -2.57 -4.44 6.27
N ALA A 3 -1.67 -3.46 6.28
CA ALA A 3 -2.00 -2.04 6.24
C ALA A 3 -2.04 -1.61 4.78
N ALA A 4 -3.17 -1.12 4.28
CA ALA A 4 -3.23 -0.42 2.99
C ALA A 4 -3.38 1.06 3.33
N ALA A 5 -2.45 1.90 2.88
CA ALA A 5 -2.57 3.35 2.98
C ALA A 5 -2.54 3.94 1.57
N ALA A 6 -3.70 4.12 0.96
CA ALA A 6 -3.81 4.80 -0.34
C ALA A 6 -3.79 6.33 -0.12
N PHE A 7 -2.72 7.02 -0.55
CA PHE A 7 -2.68 8.49 -0.58
C PHE A 7 -3.01 9.01 -1.98
N SER A 8 -3.99 9.90 -2.07
CA SER A 8 -4.23 10.74 -3.24
C SER A 8 -4.13 12.21 -2.84
N PHE A 9 -3.31 12.99 -3.54
CA PHE A 9 -3.19 14.43 -3.33
C PHE A 9 -3.89 15.21 -4.44
N ALA A 10 -4.90 15.99 -4.06
CA ALA A 10 -5.52 16.99 -4.91
C ALA A 10 -4.83 18.35 -4.68
N SER A 11 -4.14 18.88 -5.70
CA SER A 11 -3.75 20.30 -5.69
C SER A 11 -5.01 21.17 -5.72
N THR A 12 -5.20 22.00 -4.69
CA THR A 12 -6.26 22.99 -4.54
C THR A 12 -5.93 24.20 -5.40
N THR A 13 -6.55 24.32 -6.58
CA THR A 13 -6.53 25.58 -7.31
C THR A 13 -7.64 26.48 -6.78
N SER A 14 -7.21 27.59 -6.19
CA SER A 14 -7.99 28.76 -5.79
C SER A 14 -9.09 29.11 -6.81
N LYS A 15 -10.31 29.33 -6.30
CA LYS A 15 -11.43 29.91 -7.05
C LYS A 15 -11.14 31.39 -7.31
N HIS A 16 -10.93 31.76 -8.56
CA HIS A 16 -11.24 33.11 -9.02
C HIS A 16 -12.39 33.06 -10.02
N SER A 17 -13.54 33.56 -9.56
CA SER A 17 -14.66 33.95 -10.41
C SER A 17 -14.25 35.14 -11.27
N SER A 18 -14.52 35.06 -12.58
CA SER A 18 -14.68 36.23 -13.45
C SER A 18 -15.54 35.83 -14.64
N THR A 19 -16.51 36.69 -14.93
CA THR A 19 -17.72 36.47 -15.72
C THR A 19 -17.60 37.11 -17.11
N PHE A 20 -18.29 36.54 -18.11
CA PHE A 20 -18.61 37.07 -19.47
C PHE A 20 -17.41 37.27 -20.43
N ILE A 21 -17.49 36.93 -21.73
CA ILE A 21 -18.37 37.48 -22.77
C ILE A 21 -18.65 36.44 -23.87
N SER A 22 -19.89 36.44 -24.36
CA SER A 22 -20.42 35.74 -25.53
C SER A 22 -19.86 36.30 -26.85
N SER A 23 -19.52 35.43 -27.80
CA SER A 23 -19.70 35.76 -29.23
C SER A 23 -19.92 34.50 -30.06
N ASN A 24 -21.03 34.54 -30.79
CA ASN A 24 -21.48 33.59 -31.81
C ASN A 24 -20.54 33.61 -33.02
N SER A 25 -20.19 32.44 -33.57
CA SER A 25 -20.12 32.27 -35.02
C SER A 25 -20.28 30.81 -35.43
N SER A 26 -21.32 30.60 -36.21
CA SER A 26 -21.78 29.37 -36.84
C SER A 26 -20.98 29.06 -38.10
N HIS A 27 -20.42 27.86 -38.21
CA HIS A 27 -20.13 27.26 -39.52
C HIS A 27 -20.33 25.75 -39.49
N ASN A 28 -21.35 25.32 -40.23
CA ASN A 28 -21.66 23.95 -40.59
C ASN A 28 -20.52 23.35 -41.43
N PHE A 29 -20.06 22.14 -41.09
CA PHE A 29 -19.30 21.31 -42.03
C PHE A 29 -19.72 19.84 -41.94
N VAL A 30 -20.22 19.35 -43.07
CA VAL A 30 -20.71 17.99 -43.35
C VAL A 30 -19.52 17.13 -43.82
N PRO A 31 -19.45 15.82 -43.50
CA PRO A 31 -18.31 14.97 -43.86
C PRO A 31 -18.45 14.40 -45.29
N PRO A 32 -17.36 14.19 -46.05
CA PRO A 32 -17.44 13.39 -47.27
C PRO A 32 -17.12 11.91 -46.98
N SER A 33 -18.16 11.13 -47.22
CA SER A 33 -18.24 9.78 -47.81
C SER A 33 -16.95 9.08 -48.25
N SER A 34 -16.84 7.83 -47.77
CA SER A 34 -15.93 6.76 -48.17
C SER A 34 -16.00 6.44 -49.67
N ARG A 35 -14.84 6.33 -50.32
CA ARG A 35 -14.69 5.59 -51.59
C ARG A 35 -13.59 4.54 -51.44
N SER A 36 -14.02 3.29 -51.42
CA SER A 36 -13.24 2.07 -51.56
C SER A 36 -12.71 1.96 -53.00
N ILE A 37 -11.40 1.79 -53.16
CA ILE A 37 -10.78 1.40 -54.43
C ILE A 37 -10.13 0.03 -54.23
N SER A 38 -10.79 -0.98 -54.77
CA SER A 38 -10.31 -2.35 -54.91
C SER A 38 -9.49 -2.48 -56.21
N LEU A 39 -8.23 -2.89 -56.10
CA LEU A 39 -7.39 -3.29 -57.24
C LEU A 39 -7.38 -4.83 -57.36
N PRO A 40 -7.53 -5.41 -58.57
CA PRO A 40 -7.52 -6.87 -58.76
C PRO A 40 -6.10 -7.44 -58.97
N LEU A 41 -5.84 -8.63 -58.41
CA LEU A 41 -4.66 -9.46 -58.66
C LEU A 41 -4.71 -10.15 -60.04
N PRO A 42 -3.57 -10.42 -60.70
CA PRO A 42 -3.52 -11.17 -61.96
C PRO A 42 -3.58 -12.69 -61.75
N PRO A 43 -4.06 -13.46 -62.76
CA PRO A 43 -4.19 -14.92 -62.67
C PRO A 43 -2.87 -15.67 -62.95
N PRO A 44 -2.71 -16.92 -62.46
CA PRO A 44 -1.51 -17.71 -62.70
C PRO A 44 -1.54 -18.39 -64.09
N SER A 45 -0.37 -18.47 -64.72
CA SER A 45 -0.17 -19.18 -66.00
C SER A 45 0.02 -20.69 -65.78
N PRO A 46 -0.50 -21.57 -66.66
CA PRO A 46 -0.33 -23.02 -66.51
C PRO A 46 1.03 -23.49 -67.03
N LEU A 47 1.74 -24.30 -66.24
CA LEU A 47 2.99 -24.97 -66.64
C LEU A 47 2.68 -26.25 -67.44
N SER A 48 3.34 -26.38 -68.58
CA SER A 48 3.27 -27.54 -69.49
C SER A 48 4.00 -28.76 -68.92
N LEU A 49 3.33 -29.90 -68.90
CA LEU A 49 3.88 -31.19 -68.51
C LEU A 49 4.64 -31.82 -69.70
N SER A 50 5.95 -31.98 -69.58
CA SER A 50 6.76 -32.79 -70.50
C SER A 50 7.26 -34.05 -69.79
N THR A 51 6.84 -35.19 -70.33
CA THR A 51 7.25 -36.54 -69.96
C THR A 51 8.69 -36.79 -70.40
N SER A 52 9.56 -37.17 -69.46
CA SER A 52 10.84 -37.83 -69.79
C SER A 52 11.21 -38.85 -68.72
N THR A 53 11.62 -40.02 -69.20
CA THR A 53 11.86 -41.27 -68.49
C THR A 53 13.24 -41.34 -67.82
N ALA A 54 13.24 -41.91 -66.61
CA ALA A 54 14.28 -42.71 -65.96
C ALA A 54 15.67 -42.09 -65.65
N ALA A 55 15.93 -41.88 -64.35
CA ALA A 55 17.11 -42.40 -63.64
C ALA A 55 16.89 -42.22 -62.12
N ALA A 56 17.05 -43.29 -61.35
CA ALA A 56 16.93 -43.26 -59.89
C ALA A 56 18.08 -42.45 -59.26
N VAL A 57 17.79 -41.20 -58.89
CA VAL A 57 18.69 -40.38 -58.08
C VAL A 57 18.22 -40.50 -56.63
N SER A 58 19.09 -41.04 -55.78
CA SER A 58 18.88 -41.07 -54.32
C SER A 58 18.76 -39.63 -53.81
N PHE A 59 17.53 -39.20 -53.51
CA PHE A 59 17.30 -37.95 -52.82
C PHE A 59 17.67 -38.14 -51.35
N ARG A 60 18.84 -37.63 -50.96
CA ARG A 60 19.18 -37.42 -49.56
C ARG A 60 18.26 -36.33 -49.03
N ILE A 61 17.22 -36.73 -48.32
CA ILE A 61 16.35 -35.82 -47.56
C ILE A 61 17.27 -35.02 -46.63
N ARG A 62 17.50 -33.75 -46.95
CA ARG A 62 17.98 -32.78 -45.96
C ARG A 62 16.73 -32.32 -45.25
N CYS A 63 16.64 -32.63 -43.96
CA CYS A 63 15.63 -32.09 -43.08
C CYS A 63 15.62 -30.57 -43.27
N LEU A 64 14.56 -30.05 -43.88
CA LEU A 64 14.28 -28.62 -43.84
C LEU A 64 13.75 -28.39 -42.43
N ASP A 65 14.48 -27.58 -41.68
CA ASP A 65 14.21 -27.25 -40.29
C ASP A 65 12.72 -26.92 -40.11
N ALA A 66 12.01 -27.79 -39.40
CA ALA A 66 10.65 -27.52 -39.01
C ALA A 66 10.73 -26.40 -37.97
N ALA A 67 10.35 -25.18 -38.37
CA ALA A 67 10.14 -24.08 -37.44
C ALA A 67 9.34 -24.62 -36.24
N GLN A 68 10.01 -24.68 -35.08
CA GLN A 68 9.43 -25.28 -33.89
C GLN A 68 8.28 -24.37 -33.42
N PRO A 69 7.05 -24.88 -33.24
CA PRO A 69 5.91 -24.09 -32.75
C PRO A 69 6.18 -23.36 -31.42
N PHE A 70 7.14 -23.86 -30.64
CA PHE A 70 7.56 -23.32 -29.35
C PHE A 70 8.22 -21.93 -29.43
N ASP A 71 8.87 -21.60 -30.55
CA ASP A 71 9.59 -20.33 -30.70
C ASP A 71 8.63 -19.16 -30.98
N TYR A 72 7.57 -19.39 -31.74
CA TYR A 72 6.58 -18.36 -32.06
C TYR A 72 5.73 -17.98 -30.84
N GLU A 73 5.25 -18.97 -30.06
CA GLU A 73 4.50 -18.71 -28.84
C GLU A 73 5.35 -17.97 -27.78
N SER A 74 6.62 -18.34 -27.66
CA SER A 74 7.58 -17.69 -26.76
C SER A 74 7.89 -16.26 -27.21
N GLN A 75 8.04 -16.01 -28.52
CA GLN A 75 8.22 -14.68 -29.09
C GLN A 75 6.97 -13.80 -28.88
N LEU A 76 5.78 -14.31 -29.20
CA LEU A 76 4.52 -13.60 -28.94
C LEU A 76 4.32 -13.29 -27.46
N ARG A 77 4.67 -14.22 -26.57
CA ARG A 77 4.64 -13.98 -25.12
C ARG A 77 5.64 -12.91 -24.70
N SER A 78 6.85 -12.91 -25.25
CA SER A 78 7.85 -11.87 -24.98
C SER A 78 7.44 -10.50 -25.54
N GLU A 79 6.83 -10.45 -26.71
CA GLU A 79 6.31 -9.22 -27.33
C GLU A 79 5.11 -8.68 -26.57
N HIS A 80 4.20 -9.57 -26.15
CA HIS A 80 3.07 -9.21 -25.31
C HIS A 80 3.54 -8.68 -23.94
N LEU A 81 4.50 -9.34 -23.29
CA LEU A 81 5.08 -8.86 -22.04
C LEU A 81 5.81 -7.52 -22.21
N LYS A 82 6.57 -7.33 -23.30
CA LYS A 82 7.18 -6.03 -23.63
C LYS A 82 6.13 -4.94 -23.85
N SER A 83 5.02 -5.25 -24.52
CA SER A 83 3.90 -4.33 -24.75
C SER A 83 3.15 -3.95 -23.46
N GLN A 84 3.28 -4.75 -22.40
CA GLN A 84 2.67 -4.53 -21.09
C GLN A 84 3.65 -3.96 -20.06
N SER A 85 4.95 -3.91 -20.39
CA SER A 85 5.96 -3.33 -19.51
C SER A 85 5.75 -1.83 -19.35
N LEU A 86 6.14 -1.31 -18.18
CA LEU A 86 6.01 0.11 -17.83
C LEU A 86 7.36 0.60 -17.33
N LYS A 87 7.67 1.87 -17.58
CA LYS A 87 8.74 2.58 -16.87
C LYS A 87 8.17 3.24 -15.62
N VAL A 88 8.51 2.69 -14.46
CA VAL A 88 8.03 3.11 -13.15
C VAL A 88 9.15 3.78 -12.36
N ALA A 89 8.91 5.02 -11.94
CA ALA A 89 9.77 5.73 -11.00
C ALA A 89 9.29 5.55 -9.57
N ILE A 90 10.20 5.34 -8.62
CA ILE A 90 9.90 5.26 -7.18
C ILE A 90 10.59 6.44 -6.49
N LEU A 91 9.79 7.28 -5.83
CA LEU A 91 10.27 8.39 -5.01
C LEU A 91 10.17 7.98 -3.53
N GLY A 92 11.32 7.78 -2.89
CA GLY A 92 11.42 7.19 -1.55
C GLY A 92 11.81 5.72 -1.62
N PHE A 93 13.11 5.44 -1.60
CA PHE A 93 13.66 4.09 -1.76
C PHE A 93 14.05 3.42 -0.42
N GLY A 94 13.24 3.66 0.62
CA GLY A 94 13.35 2.97 1.90
C GLY A 94 12.82 1.52 1.83
N ASN A 95 12.54 0.92 2.99
CA ASN A 95 12.03 -0.47 3.09
C ASN A 95 10.86 -0.73 2.12
N TYR A 96 9.96 0.24 2.04
CA TYR A 96 8.75 0.15 1.26
C TYR A 96 8.99 0.25 -0.27
N GLY A 97 9.74 1.28 -0.71
CA GLY A 97 10.10 1.41 -2.13
C GLY A 97 10.90 0.22 -2.64
N GLN A 98 11.81 -0.33 -1.83
CA GLN A 98 12.57 -1.55 -2.14
C GLN A 98 11.67 -2.79 -2.24
N PHE A 99 10.65 -2.89 -1.38
CA PHE A 99 9.68 -3.98 -1.43
C PHE A 99 8.89 -4.00 -2.74
N LEU A 100 8.37 -2.84 -3.18
CA LEU A 100 7.68 -2.76 -4.47
C LEU A 100 8.61 -3.02 -5.65
N ALA A 101 9.83 -2.47 -5.59
CA ALA A 101 10.81 -2.62 -6.67
C ALA A 101 11.10 -4.08 -7.00
N LYS A 102 11.19 -4.96 -5.98
CA LYS A 102 11.38 -6.40 -6.18
C LYS A 102 10.31 -6.99 -7.11
N THR A 103 9.05 -6.71 -6.84
CA THR A 103 7.93 -7.23 -7.64
C THR A 103 7.91 -6.60 -9.03
N LEU A 104 8.10 -5.29 -9.13
CA LEU A 104 8.11 -4.57 -10.40
C LEU A 104 9.22 -5.08 -11.34
N THR A 105 10.45 -5.24 -10.83
CA THR A 105 11.56 -5.80 -11.60
C THR A 105 11.29 -7.26 -11.98
N ARG A 106 10.75 -8.07 -11.05
CA ARG A 106 10.42 -9.49 -11.31
C ARG A 106 9.38 -9.66 -12.43
N GLN A 107 8.42 -8.75 -12.53
CA GLN A 107 7.43 -8.74 -13.61
C GLN A 107 7.96 -8.16 -14.94
N GLY A 108 9.21 -7.68 -14.96
CA GLY A 108 9.86 -7.15 -16.17
C GLY A 108 9.59 -5.67 -16.44
N HIS A 109 9.13 -4.90 -15.46
CA HIS A 109 9.00 -3.45 -15.58
C HIS A 109 10.38 -2.77 -15.45
N THR A 110 10.55 -1.64 -16.12
CA THR A 110 11.75 -0.82 -15.94
C THR A 110 11.56 0.04 -14.70
N VAL A 111 12.37 -0.18 -13.67
CA VAL A 111 12.26 0.55 -12.40
C VAL A 111 13.43 1.52 -12.26
N ILE A 112 13.09 2.77 -11.97
CA ILE A 112 14.06 3.82 -11.60
C ILE A 112 13.69 4.37 -10.23
N ALA A 113 14.64 4.86 -9.47
CA ALA A 113 14.38 5.33 -8.12
C ALA A 113 15.17 6.59 -7.77
N HIS A 114 14.57 7.41 -6.90
CA HIS A 114 15.22 8.53 -6.22
C HIS A 114 14.81 8.54 -4.76
N SER A 115 15.73 8.91 -3.88
CA SER A 115 15.48 9.05 -2.45
C SER A 115 16.39 10.13 -1.87
N ARG A 116 16.01 10.66 -0.70
CA ARG A 116 16.84 11.63 0.05
C ARG A 116 18.14 11.00 0.53
N THR A 117 18.06 9.76 0.98
CA THR A 117 19.21 8.95 1.39
C THR A 117 19.72 8.17 0.19
N ASP A 118 21.04 8.03 0.07
CA ASP A 118 21.63 7.21 -0.98
C ASP A 118 21.34 5.73 -0.74
N TYR A 119 20.73 5.10 -1.74
CA TYR A 119 20.44 3.67 -1.77
C TYR A 119 20.96 3.03 -3.07
N SER A 120 21.99 3.61 -3.69
CA SER A 120 22.55 3.14 -4.98
C SER A 120 22.89 1.65 -4.96
N ASP A 121 23.56 1.16 -3.91
CA ASP A 121 23.93 -0.26 -3.77
C ASP A 121 22.70 -1.17 -3.65
N ALA A 122 21.74 -0.78 -2.81
CA ALA A 122 20.50 -1.52 -2.62
C ALA A 122 19.68 -1.55 -3.92
N ALA A 123 19.61 -0.44 -4.65
CA ALA A 123 18.92 -0.34 -5.94
C ALA A 123 19.59 -1.23 -6.99
N ALA A 124 20.93 -1.19 -7.09
CA ALA A 124 21.70 -2.03 -8.00
C ALA A 124 21.45 -3.52 -7.75
N SER A 125 21.39 -3.94 -6.47
CA SER A 125 21.07 -5.33 -6.10
C SER A 125 19.68 -5.80 -6.54
N LEU A 126 18.76 -4.86 -6.76
CA LEU A 126 17.38 -5.12 -7.18
C LEU A 126 17.14 -4.86 -8.69
N GLY A 127 18.20 -4.57 -9.45
CA GLY A 127 18.09 -4.21 -10.87
C GLY A 127 17.41 -2.86 -11.11
N VAL A 128 17.46 -1.96 -10.14
CA VAL A 128 16.84 -0.62 -10.19
C VAL A 128 17.91 0.43 -10.48
N GLN A 129 17.64 1.34 -11.41
CA GLN A 129 18.52 2.49 -11.64
C GLN A 129 18.25 3.59 -10.61
N PHE A 130 19.25 3.93 -9.80
CA PHE A 130 19.15 4.99 -8.79
C PHE A 130 19.67 6.32 -9.32
N TYR A 131 18.93 7.40 -9.00
CA TYR A 131 19.29 8.77 -9.34
C TYR A 131 19.40 9.60 -8.06
N SER A 132 20.58 10.16 -7.81
CA SER A 132 20.80 11.07 -6.68
C SER A 132 20.11 12.42 -6.88
N ASN A 133 19.99 12.87 -8.12
CA ASN A 133 19.29 14.11 -8.48
C ASN A 133 17.89 13.81 -9.06
N PRO A 134 16.81 14.37 -8.50
CA PRO A 134 15.46 14.16 -9.01
C PRO A 134 15.24 14.71 -10.43
N HIS A 135 16.05 15.68 -10.86
CA HIS A 135 15.97 16.26 -12.20
C HIS A 135 16.37 15.23 -13.27
N ASP A 136 17.47 14.51 -13.04
CA ASP A 136 17.99 13.47 -13.93
C ASP A 136 16.98 12.31 -14.04
N LEU A 137 16.31 11.98 -12.94
CA LEU A 137 15.21 11.01 -12.94
C LEU A 137 14.07 11.48 -13.86
N CYS A 138 13.70 12.76 -13.85
CA CYS A 138 12.63 13.28 -14.70
C CYS A 138 12.99 13.24 -16.19
N GLU A 139 14.27 13.39 -16.53
CA GLU A 139 14.77 13.30 -17.92
C GLU A 139 14.64 11.89 -18.50
N SER A 140 14.60 10.86 -17.66
CA SER A 140 14.35 9.48 -18.10
C SER A 140 12.90 9.22 -18.56
N HIS A 141 12.01 10.21 -18.38
CA HIS A 141 10.59 10.19 -18.76
C HIS A 141 9.84 8.94 -18.28
N PRO A 142 9.67 8.76 -16.96
CA PRO A 142 8.87 7.66 -16.44
C PRO A 142 7.39 7.80 -16.84
N GLU A 143 6.74 6.66 -17.02
CA GLU A 143 5.31 6.57 -17.33
C GLU A 143 4.47 6.69 -16.07
N VAL A 144 4.94 6.07 -14.98
CA VAL A 144 4.31 6.06 -13.65
C VAL A 144 5.32 6.52 -12.61
N VAL A 145 4.87 7.28 -11.60
CA VAL A 145 5.71 7.74 -10.47
C VAL A 145 5.02 7.33 -9.18
N LEU A 146 5.67 6.49 -8.39
CA LEU A 146 5.22 6.01 -7.09
C LEU A 146 5.80 6.86 -5.98
N LEU A 147 4.95 7.41 -5.12
CA LEU A 147 5.37 8.10 -3.92
C LEU A 147 5.42 7.08 -2.77
N CYS A 148 6.64 6.68 -2.42
CA CYS A 148 6.94 5.70 -1.38
C CYS A 148 7.62 6.36 -0.16
N THR A 149 7.34 7.64 0.07
CA THR A 149 7.85 8.42 1.21
C THR A 149 6.93 8.33 2.42
N SER A 150 7.45 8.60 3.62
CA SER A 150 6.63 8.68 4.84
C SER A 150 5.54 9.75 4.70
N ILE A 151 4.37 9.51 5.28
CA ILE A 151 3.19 10.39 5.26
C ILE A 151 3.59 11.84 5.56
N LEU A 152 4.27 12.06 6.68
CA LEU A 152 4.71 13.38 7.17
C LEU A 152 5.72 14.08 6.24
N SER A 153 6.44 13.32 5.41
CA SER A 153 7.43 13.86 4.47
C SER A 153 6.87 14.07 3.07
N SER A 154 5.68 13.53 2.78
CA SER A 154 5.09 13.53 1.44
C SER A 154 4.81 14.94 0.94
N GLU A 155 4.30 15.83 1.79
CA GLU A 155 4.09 17.24 1.43
C GLU A 155 5.39 17.94 0.98
N LYS A 156 6.48 17.74 1.74
CA LYS A 156 7.79 18.33 1.40
C LYS A 156 8.34 17.79 0.09
N VAL A 157 8.12 16.50 -0.20
CA VAL A 157 8.52 15.89 -1.48
C VAL A 157 7.66 16.45 -2.62
N LEU A 158 6.35 16.60 -2.40
CA LEU A 158 5.42 17.19 -3.36
C LEU A 158 5.80 18.64 -3.74
N GLN A 159 6.28 19.42 -2.77
CA GLN A 159 6.70 20.81 -2.97
C GLN A 159 8.08 20.94 -3.63
N SER A 160 9.02 20.05 -3.32
CA SER A 160 10.42 20.18 -3.77
C SER A 160 10.73 19.40 -5.05
N PHE A 161 9.99 18.33 -5.34
CA PHE A 161 10.25 17.51 -6.52
C PHE A 161 9.72 18.19 -7.79
N PRO A 162 10.47 18.19 -8.91
CA PRO A 162 10.14 18.95 -10.11
C PRO A 162 9.04 18.28 -10.95
N PHE A 163 7.83 18.09 -10.39
CA PHE A 163 6.70 17.45 -11.09
C PHE A 163 6.32 18.15 -12.40
N GLN A 164 6.64 19.43 -12.55
CA GLN A 164 6.45 20.17 -13.80
C GLN A 164 7.24 19.58 -14.98
N ARG A 165 8.33 18.85 -14.70
CA ARG A 165 9.18 18.19 -15.71
C ARG A 165 8.67 16.79 -16.07
N LEU A 166 7.77 16.21 -15.27
CA LEU A 166 7.10 14.98 -15.64
C LEU A 166 6.06 15.28 -16.73
N LYS A 167 5.77 14.29 -17.58
CA LYS A 167 4.61 14.40 -18.47
C LYS A 167 3.37 14.64 -17.61
N ARG A 168 2.42 15.48 -18.06
CA ARG A 168 1.16 15.83 -17.36
C ARG A 168 0.28 14.62 -16.94
N ASN A 169 0.71 13.39 -17.21
CA ASN A 169 -0.09 12.17 -17.28
C ASN A 169 0.43 11.04 -16.37
N THR A 170 1.26 11.35 -15.38
CA THR A 170 1.91 10.34 -14.52
C THR A 170 1.10 10.10 -13.23
N PRO A 171 0.50 8.90 -13.05
CA PRO A 171 -0.27 8.56 -11.84
C PRO A 171 0.63 8.20 -10.66
N MET A 172 0.12 8.36 -9.42
CA MET A 172 0.82 8.12 -8.15
C MET A 172 0.08 7.10 -7.27
N PHE A 173 0.81 6.16 -6.66
CA PHE A 173 0.24 5.07 -5.84
C PHE A 173 1.14 4.69 -4.65
N GLY A 174 0.56 3.99 -3.65
CA GLY A 174 1.27 3.31 -2.56
C GLY A 174 0.41 2.24 -1.84
N PRO A 175 0.67 0.93 -2.00
CA PRO A 175 0.13 -0.17 -1.16
C PRO A 175 1.07 -0.76 -0.09
N GLU A 176 0.67 -0.96 1.16
CA GLU A 176 1.51 -1.66 2.15
C GLU A 176 1.10 -3.14 2.37
N SER A 177 2.11 -3.95 2.74
CA SER A 177 2.07 -5.36 3.20
C SER A 177 2.07 -6.49 2.16
N GLY A 178 2.85 -7.53 2.49
CA GLY A 178 2.95 -8.80 1.76
C GLY A 178 4.32 -9.45 1.86
N LYS A 179 4.81 -9.78 3.07
CA LYS A 179 6.17 -10.35 3.29
C LYS A 179 6.44 -11.62 2.45
N HIS A 180 5.40 -12.41 2.18
CA HIS A 180 5.53 -13.71 1.50
C HIS A 180 4.73 -13.81 0.19
N SER A 181 3.56 -13.18 0.12
CA SER A 181 2.70 -13.15 -1.06
C SER A 181 1.75 -11.97 -0.98
N TRP A 182 1.32 -11.46 -2.15
CA TRP A 182 0.26 -10.46 -2.24
C TRP A 182 -1.11 -11.10 -2.50
N ALA A 183 -1.14 -12.42 -2.72
CA ALA A 183 -2.36 -13.16 -3.01
C ALA A 183 -3.37 -13.04 -1.88
N GLY A 184 -4.59 -12.63 -2.22
CA GLY A 184 -5.70 -12.42 -1.30
C GLY A 184 -5.60 -11.15 -0.43
N LEU A 185 -4.48 -10.43 -0.47
CA LEU A 185 -4.34 -9.17 0.25
C LEU A 185 -5.11 -8.05 -0.46
N PRO A 186 -5.79 -7.15 0.29
CA PRO A 186 -6.48 -6.02 -0.31
C PRO A 186 -5.48 -5.03 -0.90
N PHE A 187 -5.66 -4.68 -2.17
CA PHE A 187 -5.01 -3.53 -2.79
C PHE A 187 -6.08 -2.46 -3.00
N VAL A 188 -6.03 -1.39 -2.20
CA VAL A 188 -7.02 -0.31 -2.22
C VAL A 188 -6.55 0.80 -3.16
N TYR A 189 -7.45 1.29 -4.02
CA TYR A 189 -7.13 2.36 -4.96
C TYR A 189 -8.31 3.30 -5.24
N ASP A 190 -7.99 4.53 -5.64
CA ASP A 190 -8.94 5.56 -6.08
C ASP A 190 -8.45 6.20 -7.39
N LYS A 191 -9.33 6.30 -8.39
CA LYS A 191 -9.05 6.88 -9.72
C LYS A 191 -9.34 8.39 -9.74
N VAL A 192 -8.59 9.19 -8.98
CA VAL A 192 -8.94 10.60 -8.71
C VAL A 192 -8.80 11.56 -9.91
N ARG A 193 -7.77 11.39 -10.76
CA ARG A 193 -7.47 12.36 -11.84
C ARG A 193 -7.02 11.72 -13.15
N ILE A 194 -7.54 10.56 -13.52
CA ILE A 194 -7.12 9.84 -14.76
C ILE A 194 -7.57 10.56 -16.05
N GLY A 195 -8.71 11.27 -16.03
CA GLY A 195 -9.28 11.92 -17.21
C GLY A 195 -9.78 10.93 -18.28
N ASN A 196 -10.20 11.43 -19.45
CA ASN A 196 -10.87 10.63 -20.49
C ASN A 196 -9.93 10.25 -21.67
N ASN A 197 -8.61 10.34 -21.48
CA ASN A 197 -7.66 10.03 -22.53
C ASN A 197 -7.34 8.52 -22.47
N GLU A 198 -7.54 7.82 -23.59
CA GLU A 198 -7.34 6.36 -23.72
C GLU A 198 -5.94 5.90 -23.29
N ASP A 199 -4.88 6.65 -23.63
CA ASP A 199 -3.51 6.30 -23.22
C ASP A 199 -3.34 6.38 -21.70
N ARG A 200 -4.07 7.28 -21.03
CA ARG A 200 -4.02 7.44 -19.57
C ARG A 200 -4.77 6.32 -18.87
N ILE A 201 -5.94 5.95 -19.40
CA ILE A 201 -6.75 4.84 -18.90
C ILE A 201 -5.96 3.54 -19.07
N SER A 202 -5.44 3.28 -20.27
CA SER A 202 -4.60 2.12 -20.58
C SER A 202 -3.37 2.04 -19.66
N ARG A 203 -2.64 3.13 -19.42
CA ARG A 203 -1.51 3.14 -18.49
C ARG A 203 -1.94 2.85 -17.04
N CYS A 204 -3.06 3.42 -16.60
CA CYS A 204 -3.60 3.18 -15.27
C CYS A 204 -3.96 1.70 -15.10
N ASP A 205 -4.67 1.12 -16.06
CA ASP A 205 -5.12 -0.27 -16.00
C ASP A 205 -3.92 -1.23 -16.08
N LYS A 206 -2.93 -0.97 -16.93
CA LYS A 206 -1.66 -1.70 -16.95
C LYS A 206 -0.95 -1.67 -15.59
N PHE A 207 -0.96 -0.51 -14.93
CA PHE A 207 -0.34 -0.37 -13.62
C PHE A 207 -1.11 -1.14 -12.54
N LEU A 208 -2.45 -1.06 -12.54
CA LEU A 208 -3.28 -1.83 -11.60
C LEU A 208 -3.16 -3.35 -11.82
N ASP A 209 -2.98 -3.77 -13.07
CA ASP A 209 -2.80 -5.18 -13.44
C ASP A 209 -1.54 -5.80 -12.82
N ILE A 210 -0.52 -5.00 -12.49
CA ILE A 210 0.67 -5.45 -11.74
C ILE A 210 0.26 -6.11 -10.42
N PHE A 211 -0.67 -5.50 -9.70
CA PHE A 211 -1.15 -5.99 -8.39
C PHE A 211 -2.17 -7.12 -8.57
N SER A 212 -3.04 -7.00 -9.58
CA SER A 212 -4.01 -8.05 -9.91
C SER A 212 -3.31 -9.37 -10.26
N ARG A 213 -2.22 -9.33 -11.04
CA ARG A 213 -1.42 -10.51 -11.41
C ARG A 213 -0.71 -11.17 -10.23
N GLU A 214 -0.42 -10.41 -9.18
CA GLU A 214 0.12 -10.94 -7.91
C GLU A 214 -0.97 -11.53 -7.00
N GLY A 215 -2.22 -11.54 -7.48
CA GLY A 215 -3.37 -12.10 -6.77
C GLY A 215 -3.97 -11.17 -5.73
N CYS A 216 -3.67 -9.87 -5.77
CA CYS A 216 -4.30 -8.91 -4.87
C CYS A 216 -5.82 -8.90 -5.06
N ARG A 217 -6.55 -8.77 -3.96
CA ARG A 217 -7.96 -8.39 -4.00
C ARG A 217 -8.04 -6.90 -4.27
N MET A 218 -8.32 -6.54 -5.52
CA MET A 218 -8.43 -5.15 -5.96
C MET A 218 -9.71 -4.51 -5.39
N VAL A 219 -9.57 -3.42 -4.65
CA VAL A 219 -10.69 -2.72 -4.00
C VAL A 219 -10.67 -1.24 -4.38
N GLU A 220 -11.60 -0.85 -5.25
CA GLU A 220 -11.82 0.56 -5.58
C GLU A 220 -12.69 1.24 -4.52
N MET A 221 -12.22 2.34 -3.94
CA MET A 221 -13.02 3.17 -3.04
C MET A 221 -12.47 4.60 -2.99
N SER A 222 -13.29 5.55 -2.56
CA SER A 222 -12.81 6.93 -2.40
C SER A 222 -11.81 7.06 -1.26
N CYS A 223 -10.91 8.06 -1.32
CA CYS A 223 -10.00 8.34 -0.20
C CYS A 223 -10.74 8.60 1.12
N ALA A 224 -11.90 9.24 1.09
CA ALA A 224 -12.69 9.52 2.28
C ALA A 224 -13.23 8.22 2.93
N GLU A 225 -13.70 7.27 2.11
CA GLU A 225 -14.14 5.97 2.60
C GLU A 225 -12.98 5.14 3.14
N HIS A 226 -11.85 5.13 2.42
CA HIS A 226 -10.62 4.50 2.86
C HIS A 226 -10.21 4.99 4.26
N ASP A 227 -10.12 6.31 4.46
CA ASP A 227 -9.68 6.88 5.73
C ASP A 227 -10.65 6.53 6.87
N ARG A 228 -11.96 6.53 6.59
CA ARG A 228 -12.96 6.09 7.57
C ARG A 228 -12.74 4.64 8.01
N TYR A 229 -12.52 3.73 7.06
CA TYR A 229 -12.26 2.31 7.37
C TYR A 229 -10.90 2.11 8.04
N ALA A 230 -9.86 2.79 7.56
CA ALA A 230 -8.50 2.71 8.10
C ALA A 230 -8.42 3.20 9.55
N ALA A 231 -9.18 4.23 9.91
CA ALA A 231 -9.28 4.70 11.29
C ALA A 231 -9.79 3.59 12.23
N GLY A 232 -10.91 2.94 11.88
CA GLY A 232 -11.52 1.91 12.71
C GLY A 232 -10.82 0.55 12.68
N SER A 233 -9.86 0.35 11.77
CA SER A 233 -9.16 -0.92 11.60
C SER A 233 -7.65 -0.78 11.83
N GLN A 234 -6.92 -0.19 10.87
CA GLN A 234 -5.47 -0.01 10.92
C GLN A 234 -5.06 0.83 12.14
N PHE A 235 -5.62 2.02 12.31
CA PHE A 235 -5.22 2.90 13.41
C PHE A 235 -5.49 2.26 14.78
N VAL A 236 -6.68 1.67 14.99
CA VAL A 236 -7.01 0.92 16.21
C VAL A 236 -6.03 -0.23 16.45
N THR A 237 -5.67 -0.98 15.41
CA THR A 237 -4.72 -2.11 15.49
C THR A 237 -3.35 -1.64 15.96
N HIS A 238 -2.82 -0.55 15.36
CA HIS A 238 -1.55 0.02 15.79
C HIS A 238 -1.63 0.64 17.20
N ALA A 239 -2.71 1.36 17.51
CA ALA A 239 -2.88 1.95 18.83
C ALA A 239 -2.86 0.88 19.92
N MET A 240 -3.62 -0.21 19.74
CA MET A 240 -3.63 -1.32 20.69
C MET A 240 -2.26 -2.02 20.77
N GLY A 241 -1.61 -2.29 19.63
CA GLY A 241 -0.27 -2.87 19.61
C GLY A 241 0.75 -2.03 20.38
N ARG A 242 0.72 -0.70 20.23
CA ARG A 242 1.59 0.23 20.98
C ARG A 242 1.23 0.34 22.45
N VAL A 243 -0.05 0.28 22.82
CA VAL A 243 -0.47 0.23 24.21
C VAL A 243 0.04 -1.06 24.87
N LEU A 244 -0.08 -2.20 24.19
CA LEU A 244 0.39 -3.50 24.69
C LEU A 244 1.93 -3.57 24.76
N GLU A 245 2.64 -2.94 23.82
CA GLU A 245 4.10 -2.75 23.89
C GLU A 245 4.46 -1.96 25.16
N LYS A 246 3.79 -0.85 25.42
CA LYS A 246 4.01 -0.03 26.64
C LYS A 246 3.58 -0.71 27.93
N PHE A 247 2.55 -1.57 27.86
CA PHE A 247 2.12 -2.40 28.97
C PHE A 247 3.18 -3.44 29.35
N GLY A 248 4.06 -3.82 28.42
CA GLY A 248 5.17 -4.73 28.66
C GLY A 248 4.75 -6.19 28.60
N LEU A 249 4.06 -6.60 27.53
CA LEU A 249 3.71 -8.02 27.35
C LEU A 249 4.96 -8.90 27.30
N GLU A 250 5.00 -9.92 28.15
CA GLU A 250 6.03 -10.95 28.18
C GLU A 250 5.45 -12.32 27.86
N SER A 251 6.23 -13.16 27.20
CA SER A 251 5.85 -14.54 26.92
C SER A 251 6.04 -15.42 28.16
N SER A 252 5.17 -16.42 28.34
CA SER A 252 5.24 -17.36 29.46
C SER A 252 4.99 -18.81 28.99
N PRO A 253 5.34 -19.83 29.81
CA PRO A 253 5.05 -21.23 29.50
C PRO A 253 3.55 -21.57 29.42
N ILE A 254 2.66 -20.70 29.92
CA ILE A 254 1.21 -20.91 29.99
C ILE A 254 0.44 -20.00 29.03
N ASN A 255 1.10 -19.50 27.98
CA ASN A 255 0.45 -18.64 26.99
C ASN A 255 -0.78 -19.33 26.38
N THR A 256 -1.88 -18.60 26.32
CA THR A 256 -3.06 -19.01 25.56
C THR A 256 -2.89 -18.64 24.09
N LYS A 257 -3.65 -19.29 23.19
CA LYS A 257 -3.67 -18.90 21.76
C LYS A 257 -4.12 -17.46 21.53
N GLY A 258 -5.02 -16.96 22.35
CA GLY A 258 -5.40 -15.54 22.33
C GLY A 258 -4.22 -14.63 22.68
N TYR A 259 -3.47 -14.98 23.72
CA TYR A 259 -2.30 -14.20 24.15
C TYR A 259 -1.15 -14.25 23.13
N GLU A 260 -0.88 -15.40 22.51
CA GLU A 260 0.06 -15.51 21.40
C GLU A 260 -0.29 -14.55 20.25
N THR A 261 -1.59 -14.34 19.98
CA THR A 261 -2.06 -13.39 18.97
C THR A 261 -1.75 -11.94 19.35
N LEU A 262 -1.82 -11.59 20.64
CA LEU A 262 -1.45 -10.26 21.15
C LEU A 262 0.06 -10.02 21.06
N LEU A 263 0.87 -11.03 21.40
CA LEU A 263 2.33 -10.96 21.21
C LEU A 263 2.69 -10.73 19.73
N ASN A 264 2.06 -11.49 18.83
CA ASN A 264 2.22 -11.29 17.39
C ASN A 264 1.74 -9.91 16.92
N LEU A 265 0.69 -9.35 17.53
CA LEU A 265 0.23 -7.99 17.23
C LEU A 265 1.29 -6.95 17.61
N VAL A 266 1.87 -7.07 18.81
CA VAL A 266 2.96 -6.19 19.27
C VAL A 266 4.13 -6.29 18.31
N GLU A 267 4.61 -7.49 18.00
CA GLU A 267 5.74 -7.71 17.08
C GLU A 267 5.48 -7.09 15.69
N ASN A 268 4.26 -7.25 15.17
CA ASN A 268 3.92 -6.72 13.86
C ASN A 268 3.78 -5.19 13.83
N THR A 269 3.45 -4.55 14.95
CA THR A 269 3.22 -3.10 15.03
C THR A 269 4.41 -2.32 15.57
N SER A 270 5.28 -2.97 16.35
CA SER A 270 6.53 -2.39 16.87
C SER A 270 7.61 -2.28 15.80
N GLY A 271 7.57 -3.14 14.78
CA GLY A 271 8.46 -3.08 13.62
C GLY A 271 8.33 -1.80 12.78
N ASP A 272 7.20 -1.11 12.88
CA ASP A 272 6.99 0.18 12.22
C ASP A 272 7.57 1.34 13.02
N SER A 273 7.87 2.46 12.35
CA SER A 273 8.36 3.64 13.06
C SER A 273 7.22 4.35 13.82
N PHE A 274 7.56 4.99 14.93
CA PHE A 274 6.60 5.84 15.64
C PHE A 274 6.11 7.01 14.76
N GLU A 275 6.96 7.53 13.87
CA GLU A 275 6.58 8.56 12.91
C GLU A 275 5.47 8.09 11.95
N LEU A 276 5.48 6.83 11.53
CA LEU A 276 4.41 6.27 10.71
C LEU A 276 3.09 6.24 11.49
N PHE A 277 3.12 5.71 12.72
CA PHE A 277 1.95 5.70 13.60
C PHE A 277 1.40 7.10 13.87
N TYR A 278 2.28 8.06 14.18
CA TYR A 278 1.91 9.46 14.38
C TYR A 278 1.30 10.07 13.11
N GLY A 279 1.83 9.73 11.93
CA GLY A 279 1.26 10.13 10.65
C GLY A 279 -0.16 9.60 10.43
N LEU A 280 -0.45 8.35 10.81
CA LEU A 280 -1.81 7.78 10.74
C LEU A 280 -2.80 8.57 11.60
N PHE A 281 -2.37 9.02 12.78
CA PHE A 281 -3.18 9.85 13.67
C PHE A 281 -3.40 11.26 13.11
N LEU A 282 -2.32 11.94 12.71
CA LEU A 282 -2.38 13.35 12.32
C LEU A 282 -3.12 13.56 10.98
N CYS A 283 -2.96 12.64 10.04
CA CYS A 283 -3.50 12.79 8.69
C CYS A 283 -4.93 12.26 8.54
N ASN A 284 -5.40 11.40 9.44
CA ASN A 284 -6.76 10.87 9.39
C ASN A 284 -7.66 11.55 10.42
N GLN A 285 -8.57 12.39 9.94
CA GLN A 285 -9.49 13.15 10.81
C GLN A 285 -10.39 12.25 11.68
N ASN A 286 -10.62 11.00 11.28
CA ASN A 286 -11.42 10.04 12.03
C ASN A 286 -10.62 9.32 13.14
N ALA A 287 -9.29 9.44 13.17
CA ALA A 287 -8.46 8.72 14.14
C ALA A 287 -8.72 9.14 15.59
N MET A 288 -8.96 10.44 15.82
CA MET A 288 -9.25 10.96 17.16
C MET A 288 -10.52 10.33 17.75
N GLU A 289 -11.59 10.21 16.97
CA GLU A 289 -12.84 9.56 17.41
C GLU A 289 -12.58 8.10 17.83
N GLN A 290 -11.77 7.36 17.06
CA GLN A 290 -11.46 5.98 17.39
C GLN A 290 -10.60 5.85 18.67
N LEU A 291 -9.70 6.81 18.90
CA LEU A 291 -8.91 6.85 20.13
C LEU A 291 -9.77 7.11 21.36
N GLU A 292 -10.69 8.08 21.29
CA GLU A 292 -11.64 8.36 22.37
C GLU A 292 -12.57 7.17 22.63
N ARG A 293 -13.02 6.49 21.58
CA ARG A 293 -13.84 5.28 21.70
C ARG A 293 -13.10 4.14 22.38
N LEU A 294 -11.81 3.96 22.11
CA LEU A 294 -10.97 2.99 22.80
C LEU A 294 -10.85 3.32 24.29
N ASP A 295 -10.61 4.58 24.64
CA ASP A 295 -10.49 5.03 26.03
C ASP A 295 -11.81 4.85 26.81
N MET A 296 -12.93 5.27 26.22
CA MET A 296 -14.26 5.06 26.80
C MET A 296 -14.57 3.57 27.01
N ALA A 297 -14.20 2.70 26.06
CA ALA A 297 -14.39 1.26 26.20
C ALA A 297 -13.54 0.68 27.34
N PHE A 298 -12.29 1.13 27.49
CA PHE A 298 -11.41 0.71 28.58
C PHE A 298 -11.97 1.12 29.95
N GLU A 299 -12.41 2.37 30.09
CA GLU A 299 -13.02 2.86 31.32
C GLU A 299 -14.37 2.22 31.63
N ALA A 300 -15.16 1.85 30.61
CA ALA A 300 -16.40 1.09 30.81
C ALA A 300 -16.14 -0.30 31.40
N ILE A 301 -15.15 -1.04 30.86
CA ILE A 301 -14.75 -2.35 31.39
C ILE A 301 -14.27 -2.23 32.84
N LYS A 302 -13.43 -1.23 33.12
CA LYS A 302 -12.93 -0.94 34.45
C LYS A 302 -14.08 -0.70 35.44
N LYS A 303 -15.06 0.13 35.07
CA LYS A 303 -16.25 0.40 35.89
C LYS A 303 -17.07 -0.86 36.14
N GLU A 304 -17.27 -1.72 35.14
CA GLU A 304 -18.00 -2.97 35.31
C GLU A 304 -17.31 -3.92 36.31
N LEU A 305 -15.99 -4.08 36.17
CA LEU A 305 -15.18 -4.93 37.05
C LEU A 305 -15.23 -4.43 38.51
N PHE A 306 -14.96 -3.14 38.73
CA PHE A 306 -15.00 -2.56 40.06
C PHE A 306 -16.43 -2.55 40.63
N GLY A 307 -17.45 -2.30 39.81
CA GLY A 307 -18.85 -2.36 40.24
C GLY A 307 -19.23 -3.72 40.78
N LYS A 308 -18.87 -4.81 40.08
CA LYS A 308 -19.10 -6.19 40.55
C LYS A 308 -18.31 -6.49 41.83
N LEU A 309 -17.05 -6.04 41.91
CA LEU A 309 -16.22 -6.21 43.10
C LEU A 309 -16.87 -5.55 44.33
N HIS A 310 -17.38 -4.31 44.19
CA HIS A 310 -18.07 -3.62 45.28
C HIS A 310 -19.33 -4.36 45.73
N GLN A 311 -20.10 -4.94 44.80
CA GLN A 311 -21.28 -5.75 45.16
C GLN A 311 -20.90 -7.01 45.95
N VAL A 312 -19.82 -7.69 45.57
CA VAL A 312 -19.32 -8.87 46.29
C VAL A 312 -18.88 -8.49 47.70
N TYR A 313 -18.05 -7.45 47.84
CA TYR A 313 -17.62 -6.97 49.17
C TYR A 313 -18.80 -6.51 50.02
N ARG A 314 -19.77 -5.80 49.44
CA ARG A 314 -20.97 -5.34 50.16
C ARG A 314 -21.80 -6.51 50.68
N LYS A 315 -22.03 -7.54 49.86
CA LYS A 315 -22.73 -8.77 50.28
C LYS A 315 -21.98 -9.54 51.36
N GLN A 316 -20.65 -9.60 51.27
CA GLN A 316 -19.82 -10.26 52.28
C GLN A 316 -19.74 -9.50 53.61
N LEU A 317 -19.75 -8.16 53.56
CA LEU A 317 -19.64 -7.31 54.76
C LEU A 317 -20.97 -7.08 55.48
N PHE A 318 -22.09 -6.99 54.76
CA PHE A 318 -23.37 -6.57 55.34
C PHE A 318 -24.49 -7.62 55.27
N GLY A 319 -24.27 -8.77 54.60
CA GLY A 319 -25.39 -9.67 54.25
C GLY A 319 -26.44 -8.95 53.40
N ASP A 320 -27.58 -9.59 53.10
CA ASP A 320 -28.68 -9.00 52.32
C ASP A 320 -29.45 -7.91 53.11
N LEU A 321 -28.75 -6.97 53.74
CA LEU A 321 -29.33 -5.81 54.41
C LEU A 321 -29.24 -4.59 53.48
N GLU A 322 -30.40 -4.01 53.17
CA GLU A 322 -30.54 -2.77 52.42
C GLU A 322 -29.91 -1.60 53.22
N VAL A 323 -28.66 -1.26 52.92
CA VAL A 323 -27.98 -0.09 53.52
C VAL A 323 -28.15 1.15 52.63
N GLY A 324 -28.61 2.27 53.20
CA GLY A 324 -28.89 3.53 52.50
C GLY A 324 -27.70 4.21 51.81
N GLU A 325 -28.02 5.12 50.89
CA GLU A 325 -27.12 5.76 49.91
C GLU A 325 -25.89 6.47 50.52
N GLU A 326 -25.97 6.95 51.77
CA GLU A 326 -24.87 7.69 52.43
C GLU A 326 -23.64 6.83 52.76
N GLU A 327 -23.81 5.55 53.11
CA GLU A 327 -22.67 4.66 53.39
C GLU A 327 -21.93 4.26 52.11
N SER A 328 -22.64 4.17 50.98
CA SER A 328 -22.06 3.85 49.68
C SER A 328 -21.00 4.87 49.26
N PHE A 329 -21.23 6.15 49.56
CA PHE A 329 -20.32 7.24 49.20
C PHE A 329 -19.02 7.22 50.03
N ARG A 330 -19.08 6.78 51.30
CA ARG A 330 -17.89 6.65 52.16
C ARG A 330 -16.95 5.54 51.70
N ILE A 331 -17.50 4.40 51.28
CA ILE A 331 -16.71 3.25 50.80
C ILE A 331 -16.03 3.58 49.46
N GLN A 332 -16.73 4.28 48.57
CA GLN A 332 -16.17 4.73 47.29
C GLN A 332 -14.93 5.61 47.49
N LYS A 333 -14.90 6.44 48.53
CA LYS A 333 -13.76 7.30 48.88
C LYS A 333 -12.58 6.52 49.49
N LEU A 334 -12.82 5.41 50.17
CA LEU A 334 -11.77 4.58 50.79
C LEU A 334 -11.03 3.72 49.77
N LEU A 335 -11.74 3.16 48.78
CA LEU A 335 -11.13 2.30 47.75
C LEU A 335 -10.32 3.10 46.71
N VAL A 336 -10.74 4.33 46.40
CA VAL A 336 -9.99 5.23 45.50
C VAL A 336 -8.67 5.68 46.14
N ASN A 337 -8.62 5.87 47.46
CA ASN A 337 -7.42 6.32 48.18
C ASN A 337 -6.37 5.20 48.40
N GLY A 338 -6.73 3.93 48.24
CA GLY A 338 -5.80 2.80 48.37
C GLY A 338 -4.88 2.61 47.15
N ALA A 339 -5.18 3.24 46.01
CA ALA A 339 -4.43 3.09 44.76
C ALA A 339 -3.27 4.11 44.60
N SER A 340 -3.08 5.05 45.54
CA SER A 340 -2.03 6.08 45.49
C SER A 340 -0.84 5.80 46.43
N GLY A 341 -0.49 4.53 46.64
CA GLY A 341 0.71 4.14 47.40
C GLY A 341 1.96 4.19 46.52
N LYS A 342 2.92 5.07 46.85
CA LYS A 342 4.28 5.11 46.28
C LYS A 342 4.93 3.71 46.26
N PRO A 343 5.75 3.36 45.25
CA PRO A 343 6.53 2.12 45.29
C PRO A 343 7.53 2.16 46.45
N PRO A 344 7.84 1.00 47.07
CA PRO A 344 8.80 0.94 48.17
C PRO A 344 10.22 1.28 47.68
N PRO A 345 11.09 1.87 48.53
CA PRO A 345 12.45 2.15 48.15
C PRO A 345 13.24 0.84 47.98
N SER A 346 14.01 0.77 46.90
CA SER A 346 14.97 -0.29 46.64
C SER A 346 16.05 -0.31 47.73
N GLU A 347 16.12 -1.40 48.50
CA GLU A 347 17.22 -1.67 49.43
C GLU A 347 18.51 -1.92 48.63
N THR A 348 19.42 -0.95 48.65
CA THR A 348 20.83 -1.15 48.36
C THR A 348 21.44 -2.00 49.46
N LEU A 349 21.80 -3.24 49.12
CA LEU A 349 22.70 -4.08 49.92
C LEU A 349 24.06 -3.39 50.04
N SER A 350 24.34 -2.86 51.23
CA SER A 350 25.68 -2.53 51.68
C SER A 350 26.41 -3.82 52.05
N GLU A 351 27.35 -4.24 51.21
CA GLU A 351 28.42 -5.13 51.63
C GLU A 351 29.44 -4.32 52.42
N ASP A 352 29.67 -4.69 53.68
CA ASP A 352 30.89 -4.33 54.38
C ASP A 352 31.25 -5.44 55.37
N GLY A 353 32.50 -5.91 55.33
CA GLY A 353 33.07 -6.72 56.42
C GLY A 353 34.02 -7.89 56.09
N SER A 354 35.19 -7.58 55.53
CA SER A 354 36.54 -8.00 55.99
C SER A 354 36.88 -9.47 56.37
N SER A 355 38.09 -9.85 55.92
CA SER A 355 39.12 -10.73 56.54
C SER A 355 39.21 -12.19 56.08
N GLY A 356 40.35 -12.52 55.46
CA GLY A 356 40.80 -13.86 55.09
C GLY A 356 41.94 -13.82 54.07
#